data_AF-A0A7V5G0N3-F1
#
_entry.id   AF-A0A7V5G0N3-F1
#
_cell.length_a   1.000
_cell.length_b   1.000
_cell.length_c   1.000
_cell.angle_alpha   90.00
_cell.angle_beta   90.00
_cell.angle_gamma   90.00
#
_symmetry.space_group_name_H-M   'P 1'
#
loop_
_entity.id
_entity.type
_entity.pdbx_description
1 polymer ?
#
loop_
_entity_poly.entity_id
_entity_poly.type
_entity_poly.pdbx_seq_one_letter_code
_entity_poly.pdbx_strand_id
1 'polypeptide(L)'
;MQKSSYKRIHQNILTWYEVHGRVTLPWRNTTSSYHIYLSEIMLQQTQVKTVLERFYFQFLEKFPTLEDVANAPVDDVLKAW
;
A
#
# COMPACT_ATOMS: atom_id res chain seq x y z
N MET A 1 7.73 5.92 35.04
CA MET A 1 8.97 5.87 34.23
C MET A 1 8.80 5.27 32.83
N GLN A 2 8.04 4.20 32.59
CA GLN A 2 7.93 3.61 31.25
C GLN A 2 7.25 4.49 30.18
N LYS A 3 6.19 5.26 30.53
CA LYS A 3 5.45 6.11 29.57
C LYS A 3 6.32 7.18 28.88
N SER A 4 7.33 7.74 29.56
CA SER A 4 8.22 8.75 28.96
C SER A 4 9.21 8.14 27.96
N SER A 5 9.58 6.88 28.15
CA SER A 5 10.46 6.15 27.23
C SER A 5 9.77 5.86 25.89
N TYR A 6 8.51 5.41 25.91
CA TYR A 6 7.74 5.19 24.68
C TYR A 6 7.52 6.46 23.88
N LYS A 7 7.26 7.60 24.56
CA LYS A 7 7.12 8.89 23.88
C LYS A 7 8.39 9.27 23.11
N ARG A 8 9.57 9.04 23.70
CA ARG A 8 10.85 9.31 23.06
C ARG A 8 11.12 8.39 21.87
N ILE A 9 10.84 7.09 22.01
CA ILE A 9 11.01 6.13 20.90
C ILE A 9 10.09 6.49 19.74
N HIS A 10 8.82 6.80 20.03
CA HIS A 10 7.86 7.20 19.01
C HIS A 10 8.35 8.44 18.25
N GLN A 11 8.78 9.48 18.95
CA GLN A 11 9.31 10.69 18.31
C GLN A 11 10.53 10.40 17.44
N ASN A 12 11.47 9.58 17.92
CA ASN A 12 12.67 9.22 17.15
C ASN A 12 12.32 8.45 15.87
N ILE A 13 11.35 7.54 15.93
CA ILE A 13 10.89 6.78 14.76
C ILE A 13 10.24 7.73 13.75
N LEU A 14 9.38 8.64 14.20
CA LEU A 14 8.72 9.61 13.32
C LEU A 14 9.74 10.54 12.64
N THR A 15 10.66 11.13 13.40
CA THR A 15 11.70 12.01 12.83
C THR A 15 12.61 11.27 11.86
N TRP A 16 12.97 10.01 12.13
CA TRP A 16 13.72 9.21 11.17
C TRP A 16 12.89 8.92 9.90
N TYR A 17 11.61 8.59 10.04
CA TYR A 17 10.74 8.28 8.92
C TYR A 17 10.46 9.50 8.03
N GLU A 18 10.38 10.70 8.59
CA GLU A 18 10.26 11.95 7.83
C GLU A 18 11.47 12.17 6.89
N VAL A 19 12.68 11.82 7.33
CA VAL A 19 13.91 12.05 6.56
C VAL A 19 14.27 10.87 5.65
N HIS A 20 14.04 9.64 6.10
CA HIS A 20 14.53 8.42 5.45
C HIS A 20 13.43 7.45 5.01
N GLY A 21 12.17 7.76 5.34
CA GLY A 21 11.04 6.92 4.98
C GLY A 21 10.85 6.85 3.46
N ARG A 22 10.34 5.72 2.99
CA ARG A 22 9.91 5.54 1.59
C ARG A 22 8.58 6.26 1.35
N VAL A 23 8.58 7.59 1.51
CA VAL A 23 7.38 8.42 1.39
C VAL A 23 6.88 8.54 -0.05
N THR A 24 7.70 8.21 -1.04
CA THR A 24 7.35 8.29 -2.47
C THR A 24 6.51 7.13 -2.98
N LEU A 25 6.24 6.11 -2.16
CA LEU A 25 5.39 4.99 -2.57
C LEU A 25 3.96 5.48 -2.85
N PRO A 26 3.32 5.09 -3.96
CA PRO A 26 2.02 5.62 -4.36
C PRO A 26 0.93 5.45 -3.29
N TRP A 27 0.87 4.27 -2.69
CA TRP A 27 -0.10 3.93 -1.63
C TRP A 27 0.18 4.63 -0.29
N ARG A 28 1.30 5.33 -0.14
CA ARG A 28 1.58 6.19 1.03
C ARG A 28 1.19 7.65 0.81
N ASN A 29 0.84 8.03 -0.42
CA ASN A 29 0.43 9.40 -0.80
C ASN A 29 -1.04 9.46 -1.21
N THR A 30 -1.87 8.58 -0.66
CA THR A 30 -3.31 8.53 -0.96
C THR A 30 -4.10 8.33 0.33
N THR A 31 -5.32 8.83 0.35
CA THR A 31 -6.30 8.58 1.42
C THR A 31 -7.36 7.56 0.99
N SER A 32 -7.25 7.02 -0.22
CA SER A 32 -8.19 6.01 -0.73
C SER A 32 -8.00 4.69 0.01
N SER A 33 -9.03 4.28 0.76
CA SER A 33 -9.07 3.00 1.46
C SER A 33 -8.84 1.82 0.52
N TYR A 34 -9.35 1.91 -0.72
CA TYR A 34 -9.16 0.87 -1.73
C TYR A 34 -7.69 0.74 -2.16
N HIS A 35 -7.03 1.85 -2.46
CA HIS A 35 -5.62 1.83 -2.88
C HIS A 35 -4.70 1.33 -1.75
N ILE A 36 -4.97 1.77 -0.51
CA ILE A 36 -4.23 1.31 0.67
C ILE A 36 -4.45 -0.19 0.86
N TYR A 37 -5.70 -0.66 0.90
CA TYR A 37 -6.05 -2.07 1.03
C TYR A 37 -5.38 -2.94 -0.05
N LEU A 38 -5.50 -2.53 -1.32
CA LEU A 38 -4.91 -3.25 -2.45
C LEU A 38 -3.39 -3.40 -2.28
N SER A 39 -2.71 -2.31 -1.90
CA SER A 39 -1.26 -2.34 -1.69
C SER A 39 -0.84 -3.29 -0.56
N GLU A 40 -1.59 -3.33 0.54
CA GLU A 40 -1.29 -4.22 1.67
C GLU A 40 -1.43 -5.69 1.27
N ILE A 41 -2.47 -6.03 0.49
CA ILE A 41 -2.68 -7.41 0.00
C ILE A 41 -1.56 -7.83 -0.97
N MET A 42 -1.18 -6.98 -1.93
CA MET A 42 -0.09 -7.29 -2.87
C MET A 42 1.26 -7.46 -2.16
N LEU A 43 1.53 -6.66 -1.12
CA LEU A 43 2.78 -6.67 -0.37
C LEU A 43 2.92 -7.86 0.59
N GLN A 44 1.85 -8.60 0.87
CA GLN A 44 1.94 -9.84 1.67
C GLN A 44 2.70 -10.96 0.94
N GLN A 45 2.54 -11.05 -0.39
CA GLN A 45 3.09 -12.15 -1.18
C GLN A 45 4.27 -11.74 -2.07
N THR A 46 4.47 -10.44 -2.29
CA THR A 46 5.48 -9.94 -3.24
C THR A 46 6.28 -8.76 -2.71
N GLN A 47 7.38 -8.44 -3.38
CA GLN A 47 8.26 -7.33 -3.01
C GLN A 47 7.75 -6.00 -3.58
N VAL A 48 8.04 -4.89 -2.89
CA VAL A 48 7.67 -3.52 -3.30
C VAL A 48 7.98 -3.22 -4.78
N LYS A 49 9.16 -3.63 -5.25
CA LYS A 49 9.58 -3.42 -6.65
C LYS A 49 8.60 -4.09 -7.63
N THR A 50 8.26 -5.35 -7.38
CA THR A 50 7.34 -6.12 -8.21
C THR A 50 5.94 -5.50 -8.21
N VAL A 51 5.45 -5.07 -7.05
CA VAL A 51 4.16 -4.38 -6.93
C VAL A 51 4.13 -3.11 -7.79
N LEU A 52 5.18 -2.28 -7.72
CA LEU A 52 5.27 -1.04 -8.50
C LEU A 52 5.37 -1.30 -10.02
N GLU A 53 6.18 -2.27 -10.44
CA GLU A 53 6.49 -2.47 -11.86
C GLU A 53 5.43 -3.28 -12.61
N ARG A 54 4.72 -4.18 -11.92
CA ARG A 54 3.88 -5.19 -12.61
C ARG A 54 2.41 -5.15 -12.23
N PHE A 55 2.09 -4.89 -10.96
CA PHE A 55 0.74 -5.17 -10.47
C PHE A 55 -0.07 -3.91 -10.17
N TYR A 56 0.44 -3.01 -9.32
CA TYR A 56 -0.39 -1.96 -8.71
C TYR A 56 -1.06 -1.03 -9.72
N PHE A 57 -0.28 -0.46 -10.65
CA PHE A 57 -0.84 0.48 -11.63
C PHE A 57 -1.74 -0.21 -12.66
N GLN A 58 -1.37 -1.39 -13.14
CA GLN A 58 -2.15 -2.14 -14.12
C GLN A 58 -3.48 -2.63 -13.52
N PHE A 59 -3.45 -3.08 -12.27
CA PHE A 59 -4.64 -3.51 -11.56
C PHE A 59 -5.60 -2.34 -11.32
N LEU A 60 -5.08 -1.17 -10.91
CA LEU A 60 -5.90 0.04 -10.73
C LEU A 60 -6.42 0.63 -12.04
N GLU A 61 -5.69 0.46 -13.15
CA GLU A 61 -6.18 0.85 -14.47
C GLU A 61 -7.37 -0.02 -14.91
N LYS A 62 -7.30 -1.32 -14.65
CA LYS A 62 -8.38 -2.27 -14.99
C LYS A 62 -9.56 -2.23 -14.00
N PHE A 63 -9.27 -2.03 -12.72
CA PHE A 63 -10.25 -1.97 -11.64
C PHE A 63 -10.01 -0.73 -10.77
N PRO A 64 -10.48 0.46 -11.22
CA PRO A 64 -10.28 1.72 -10.50
C PRO A 64 -10.93 1.77 -9.11
N THR A 65 -12.02 1.02 -8.91
CA THR A 65 -12.76 0.94 -7.64
C THR A 65 -12.89 -0.49 -7.13
N LEU A 66 -13.22 -0.62 -5.84
CA LEU A 66 -13.49 -1.94 -5.26
C LEU A 66 -14.75 -2.57 -5.87
N GLU A 67 -15.72 -1.74 -6.23
CA GLU A 67 -16.95 -2.14 -6.93
C GLU A 67 -16.64 -2.72 -8.32
N ASP A 68 -15.64 -2.19 -9.04
CA ASP A 68 -15.21 -2.76 -10.33
C ASP A 68 -14.67 -4.18 -10.15
N VAL A 69 -13.86 -4.43 -9.11
CA VAL A 69 -13.38 -5.77 -8.77
C VAL A 69 -14.54 -6.70 -8.40
N ALA A 70 -15.50 -6.20 -7.61
CA ALA A 70 -16.63 -7.00 -7.14
C ALA A 70 -17.57 -7.42 -8.27
N ASN A 71 -17.70 -6.61 -9.32
CA ASN A 71 -18.54 -6.88 -10.49
C ASN A 71 -17.80 -7.63 -11.61
N ALA A 72 -16.48 -7.74 -11.55
CA ALA A 72 -15.69 -8.39 -12.57
C ALA A 72 -15.79 -9.93 -12.50
N PRO A 73 -15.73 -10.63 -13.65
CA PRO A 73 -15.53 -12.07 -13.65
C PRO A 73 -14.25 -12.45 -12.90
N VAL A 74 -14.32 -13.50 -12.08
CA VAL A 74 -13.17 -13.97 -11.29
C VAL A 74 -11.93 -14.21 -12.16
N ASP A 75 -12.11 -14.78 -13.36
CA ASP A 75 -11.00 -15.01 -14.30
C ASP A 75 -10.30 -13.72 -14.74
N ASP A 76 -11.03 -12.61 -14.83
CA ASP A 76 -10.46 -11.32 -15.24
C ASP A 76 -9.66 -10.67 -14.11
N VAL A 77 -10.09 -10.89 -12.86
CA VAL A 77 -9.36 -10.48 -11.67
C VAL A 77 -8.07 -11.31 -11.54
N LEU A 78 -8.17 -12.63 -11.69
CA LEU A 78 -7.02 -13.53 -11.62
C LEU A 78 -5.98 -13.30 -12.71
N LYS A 79 -6.40 -12.90 -13.92
CA LYS A 79 -5.46 -12.56 -15.02
C LYS A 79 -4.72 -11.23 -14.79
N ALA A 80 -5.34 -10.30 -14.06
CA ALA A 80 -4.74 -9.01 -13.74
C ALA A 80 -3.85 -9.06 -12.50
N TRP A 81 -4.01 -10.11 -11.70
CA TRP A 81 -3.23 -10.41 -10.50
C TRP A 81 -1.98 -11.22 -10.82
#